data_AF-A0A060BT26-F1
#
_entry.id   AF-A0A060BT26-F1
#
_cell.length_a   1.000
_cell.length_b   1.000
_cell.length_c   1.000
_cell.angle_alpha   90.00
_cell.angle_beta   90.00
_cell.angle_gamma   90.00
#
_symmetry.space_group_name_H-M   'P 1'
#
loop_
_entity.id
_entity.type
_entity.pdbx_description
1 polymer ?
#
loop_
_entity_poly.entity_id
_entity_poly.type
_entity_poly.pdbx_seq_one_letter_code
_entity_poly.pdbx_strand_id
1 'polypeptide(L)' 'VGPSWVGDMVMAASLIEVLRMREPGRPIDVLAPPAALPVARMILGVRRTIPLGLAHGELGFMARWRLGADSAQ' A
#
# COMPACT_ATOMS: atom_id res chain seq x y z
N VAL A 1 2.38 -5.04 2.34
CA VAL A 1 2.18 -5.49 0.94
C VAL A 1 0.71 -5.35 0.65
N GLY A 2 0.34 -4.39 -0.20
CA GLY A 2 -1.05 -4.22 -0.59
C GLY A 2 -1.48 -5.39 -1.47
N PRO A 3 -2.75 -5.80 -1.34
CA PRO A 3 -3.24 -6.97 -2.04
C PRO A 3 -3.41 -6.70 -3.55
N SER A 4 -3.34 -7.76 -4.34
CA SER A 4 -3.11 -7.71 -5.79
C SER A 4 -4.32 -7.27 -6.62
N TRP A 5 -5.50 -7.11 -5.99
CA TRP A 5 -6.78 -6.84 -6.65
C TRP A 5 -7.55 -5.69 -5.98
N VAL A 6 -8.40 -5.03 -6.76
CA VAL A 6 -9.23 -3.89 -6.31
C VAL A 6 -10.08 -4.24 -5.09
N GLY A 7 -10.69 -5.44 -5.07
CA GLY A 7 -11.55 -5.88 -3.97
C GLY A 7 -10.83 -5.99 -2.62
N ASP A 8 -9.59 -6.45 -2.62
CA ASP A 8 -8.82 -6.55 -1.39
C ASP A 8 -8.39 -5.16 -0.86
N MET A 9 -8.18 -4.19 -1.75
CA MET A 9 -7.91 -2.81 -1.36
C MET A 9 -9.13 -2.15 -0.71
N VAL A 10 -10.34 -2.49 -1.17
CA VAL A 10 -11.60 -2.09 -0.51
C VAL A 10 -11.64 -2.67 0.91
N MET A 11 -11.28 -3.95 1.08
CA MET A 11 -11.22 -4.58 2.41
C MET A 11 -10.14 -3.95 3.31
N ALA A 12 -9.00 -3.54 2.73
CA ALA A 12 -7.89 -2.91 3.46
C ALA A 12 -8.28 -1.59 4.14
N ALA A 13 -9.31 -0.89 3.63
CA ALA A 13 -9.81 0.34 4.26
C ALA A 13 -10.25 0.10 5.72
N SER A 14 -10.91 -1.03 5.99
CA SER A 14 -11.35 -1.38 7.36
C SER A 14 -10.17 -1.54 8.33
N LEU A 15 -9.07 -2.15 7.87
CA LEU A 15 -7.86 -2.30 8.65
C LEU A 15 -7.20 -0.95 8.93
N ILE A 16 -7.14 -0.08 7.93
CA ILE A 16 -6.55 1.26 8.05
C ILE A 16 -7.32 2.09 9.09
N GLU A 17 -8.65 2.01 9.09
CA GLU A 17 -9.49 2.65 10.07
C GLU A 17 -9.20 2.18 11.51
N VAL A 18 -9.09 0.86 11.72
CA VAL A 18 -8.74 0.28 13.04
C VAL A 18 -7.34 0.73 13.47
N LEU A 19 -6.36 0.74 12.56
CA LEU A 19 -4.99 1.19 12.87
C LEU A 19 -4.96 2.65 13.30
N ARG A 20 -5.74 3.53 12.65
CA ARG A 20 -5.83 4.94 13.03
C ARG A 20 -6.46 5.14 14.40
N MET A 21 -7.44 4.33 14.77
CA MET A 21 -8.05 4.40 16.10
C MET A 21 -7.08 3.95 17.19
N ARG A 22 -6.30 2.90 16.93
CA ARG A 22 -5.35 2.36 17.90
C ARG A 22 -4.08 3.20 18.03
N GLU A 23 -3.60 3.77 16.93
CA GLU A 23 -2.34 4.50 16.84
C GLU A 23 -2.54 5.87 16.15
N PRO A 24 -3.28 6.82 16.76
CA PRO A 24 -3.74 8.05 16.09
C PRO A 24 -2.64 9.02 15.62
N GLY A 25 -1.38 8.82 16.00
CA GLY A 25 -0.23 9.61 15.55
C GLY A 25 0.64 8.92 14.50
N ARG A 26 0.34 7.67 14.11
CA ARG A 26 1.23 6.87 13.27
C ARG A 26 0.81 6.96 11.80
N PRO A 27 1.64 7.55 10.91
CA PRO A 27 1.28 7.71 9.51
C PRO A 27 1.23 6.35 8.80
N ILE A 28 0.23 6.17 7.94
CA ILE A 28 0.02 4.93 7.18
C ILE A 28 0.29 5.22 5.70
N ASP A 29 1.30 4.57 5.14
CA ASP A 29 1.56 4.57 3.70
C ASP A 29 1.12 3.24 3.10
N VAL A 30 0.49 3.27 1.93
CA VAL A 30 -0.04 2.08 1.25
C VAL A 30 0.67 1.88 -0.08
N LEU A 31 1.29 0.71 -0.24
CA LEU A 31 1.80 0.25 -1.53
C LEU A 31 0.67 -0.42 -2.31
N ALA A 32 0.37 0.05 -3.52
CA ALA A 32 -0.74 -0.45 -4.33
C ALA A 32 -0.33 -0.67 -5.80
N PRO A 33 -0.77 -1.76 -6.46
CA PRO A 33 -0.55 -1.94 -7.90
C PRO A 33 -1.34 -0.89 -8.70
N PRO A 34 -0.96 -0.60 -9.98
CA PRO A 34 -1.60 0.43 -10.78
C PRO A 34 -3.14 0.36 -10.84
N ALA A 35 -3.68 -0.85 -10.95
CA ALA A 35 -5.13 -1.09 -10.98
C ALA A 35 -5.86 -0.69 -9.69
N ALA A 36 -5.20 -0.79 -8.53
CA ALA A 36 -5.78 -0.47 -7.22
C ALA A 36 -5.43 0.96 -6.74
N LEU A 37 -4.55 1.68 -7.44
CA LEU A 37 -4.14 3.04 -7.07
C LEU A 37 -5.31 4.02 -6.92
N PRO A 38 -6.33 4.05 -7.79
CA PRO A 38 -7.46 4.96 -7.63
C PRO A 38 -8.19 4.74 -6.30
N VAL A 39 -8.44 3.48 -5.93
CA VAL A 39 -9.11 3.13 -4.66
C VAL A 39 -8.21 3.46 -3.47
N ALA A 40 -6.94 3.08 -3.53
CA ALA A 40 -6.00 3.33 -2.43
C ALA A 40 -5.81 4.81 -2.10
N ARG A 41 -5.92 5.71 -3.10
CA ARG A 41 -5.88 7.17 -2.90
C ARG A 41 -7.12 7.74 -2.22
N MET A 42 -8.23 7.02 -2.23
CA MET A 42 -9.49 7.46 -1.61
C MET A 42 -9.62 7.02 -0.15
N ILE A 43 -8.74 6.14 0.34
CA ILE A 43 -8.86 5.61 1.72
C ILE A 43 -8.47 6.69 2.73
N LEU A 44 -9.42 7.05 3.59
CA LEU A 44 -9.24 8.08 4.59
C LEU A 44 -8.16 7.71 5.63
N GLY A 45 -7.16 8.57 5.74
CA GLY A 45 -6.05 8.43 6.67
C GLY A 45 -4.92 7.53 6.20
N VAL A 46 -4.92 7.18 4.91
CA VAL A 46 -3.67 6.92 4.18
C VAL A 46 -2.97 8.25 3.92
N ARG A 47 -1.71 8.36 4.34
CA ARG A 47 -0.86 9.53 4.12
C ARG A 47 -0.31 9.55 2.70
N ARG A 48 0.24 8.42 2.23
CA ARG A 48 0.79 8.29 0.87
C ARG A 48 0.38 6.97 0.26
N THR A 49 0.00 7.01 -1.00
CA THR A 49 -0.14 5.81 -1.83
C THR A 49 1.07 5.68 -2.75
N ILE A 50 1.84 4.62 -2.57
CA ILE A 50 3.07 4.36 -3.33
C ILE A 50 2.74 3.34 -4.42
N PRO A 51 2.93 3.67 -5.72
CA PRO A 51 2.70 2.72 -6.79
C PRO A 51 3.69 1.57 -6.69
N LEU A 52 3.16 0.34 -6.66
CA LEU A 52 3.97 -0.86 -6.80
C LEU A 52 4.34 -0.98 -8.29
N GLY A 53 5.61 -0.72 -8.63
CA GLY A 53 6.14 -0.74 -10.00
C GLY A 53 6.26 -2.14 -10.62
N LEU A 54 5.33 -3.04 -10.30
CA LEU A 54 5.30 -4.41 -10.79
C LEU A 54 4.04 -4.57 -11.65
N ALA A 55 4.20 -4.43 -12.96
CA ALA A 55 3.22 -4.94 -13.91
C ALA A 55 3.20 -6.47 -13.80
N HIS A 56 2.02 -7.07 -13.94
CA HIS A 56 1.85 -8.52 -13.85
C HIS A 56 2.78 -9.24 -14.84
N GLY A 57 3.73 -10.05 -14.34
CA GLY A 57 4.58 -10.92 -15.15
C GLY A 57 6.07 -10.93 -14.78
N GLU A 58 6.58 -9.92 -14.08
CA GLU A 58 7.99 -9.92 -13.66
C GLU A 58 8.14 -10.34 -12.20
N LEU A 59 9.05 -11.28 -11.96
CA LEU A 59 9.40 -11.81 -10.65
C LEU A 59 9.91 -10.68 -9.73
N GLY A 60 8.98 -10.03 -9.03
CA GLY A 60 9.18 -8.84 -8.19
C GLY A 60 10.01 -9.04 -6.91
N PHE A 61 10.83 -10.09 -6.85
CA PHE A 61 11.72 -10.35 -5.72
C PHE A 61 12.83 -9.29 -5.63
N MET A 62 13.45 -8.93 -6.76
CA MET A 62 14.51 -7.90 -6.80
C MET A 62 14.00 -6.49 -6.52
N ALA A 63 12.78 -6.15 -6.99
CA ALA A 63 12.17 -4.84 -6.74
C ALA A 63 11.79 -4.67 -5.25
N ARG A 64 11.30 -5.73 -4.60
CA ARG A 64 11.02 -5.73 -3.15
C ARG A 64 12.27 -5.48 -2.30
N TRP A 65 13.42 -6.01 -2.72
CA TRP A 65 14.66 -5.85 -1.97
C TRP A 65 15.22 -4.43 -2.04
N ARG A 66 15.11 -3.78 -3.21
CA ARG A 66 15.51 -2.36 -3.38
C ARG A 66 14.63 -1.39 -2.60
N LEU A 67 13.30 -1.60 -2.60
CA LEU A 67 12.38 -0.75 -1.82
C LEU A 67 12.62 -0.82 -0.30
N GLY A 68 13.04 -1.98 0.21
CA GLY A 68 13.39 -2.14 1.63
C GLY A 68 14.71 -1.46 2.01
N ALA A 69 15.67 -1.41 1.08
CA ALA A 69 16.96 -0.75 1.29
C ALA A 69 16.84 0.79 1.32
N ASP A 70 16.00 1.38 0.46
CA ASP A 70 15.81 2.84 0.40
C ASP A 70 14.98 3.39 1.57
N SER A 71 14.18 2.54 2.23
CA SER A 71 13.34 2.95 3.37
C SER A 71 14.07 2.86 4.72
N ALA A 72 15.36 2.47 4.73
CA ALA A 72 16.17 2.28 5.92
C ALA A 72 17.11 3.47 6.22
N GLN A 73 16.85 4.64 5.65
CA GLN A 73 17.57 5.90 5.91
C GLN A 73 16.66 6.94 6.57
#